data_AF-A0A6P4F7L9-F1
#
_entry.id   AF-A0A6P4F7L9-F1
#
_cell.length_a   1.000
_cell.length_b   1.000
_cell.length_c   1.000
_cell.angle_alpha   90.00
_cell.angle_beta   90.00
_cell.angle_gamma   90.00
#
_symmetry.space_group_name_H-M   'P 1'
#
loop_
_entity.id
_entity.type
_entity.pdbx_description
1 polymer ?
#
loop_
_entity_poly.entity_id
_entity_poly.type
_entity_poly.pdbx_seq_one_letter_code
_entity_poly.pdbx_strand_id
1 'polypeptide(L)'
;MASHKRKFFKKGQTAPEKRWRRQEQAIRNEERQQERMLKKVPSLGHLTHFATTVFNAPNRERKVEAAIATCQMLSSHAVPALDDLAHSNILTILVESLGQENPLLQLEAANAVKDIAYASPEHSLQIATSGAVPLLAELIVSPYYKVCEQAVCALVNIIAESPSLRDFIVNHGVVEKLIYLLGHNEIIVQKSALLCLANIATGSDEQIQVLLNHNVMSCMPALLSHSKESVRCEALWFLFKIASGNAMQKQAVVDAGLLPKVAENLRIGRAALKTPGFLTICVLAINSNRNFLLSLIRLCVIPGLCDLLGCQDDTTVTYYVLFLLGLMLGVDASYAEEVAGIIQFSEGLRKIQALLNHADVDVHQLARQLIWQYFSDNASNGTQI
;
A
#
# COMPACT_ATOMS: atom_id res chain seq x y z
N MET A 1 -5.75 3.55 -34.60
CA MET A 1 -6.15 3.54 -33.17
C MET A 1 -5.20 2.67 -32.31
N ALA A 2 -3.88 2.84 -32.43
CA ALA A 2 -2.89 2.04 -31.69
C ALA A 2 -2.03 2.88 -30.69
N SER A 3 -2.22 4.20 -30.61
CA SER A 3 -1.38 5.08 -29.78
C SER A 3 -1.86 5.24 -28.33
N HIS A 4 -3.09 4.82 -27.99
CA HIS A 4 -3.62 4.93 -26.62
C HIS A 4 -3.20 3.76 -25.71
N LYS A 5 -2.65 2.67 -26.28
CA LYS A 5 -2.18 1.49 -25.53
C LYS A 5 -0.95 1.73 -24.63
N ARG A 6 -0.30 2.90 -24.70
CA ARG A 6 0.97 3.17 -24.00
C ARG A 6 0.89 4.17 -22.83
N LYS A 7 -0.24 4.84 -22.60
CA LYS A 7 -0.34 5.82 -21.49
C LYS A 7 -0.46 5.17 -20.10
N PHE A 8 -0.93 3.92 -20.01
CA PHE A 8 -1.03 3.19 -18.73
C PHE A 8 0.32 2.69 -18.19
N PHE A 9 1.30 2.36 -19.06
CA PHE A 9 2.43 1.49 -18.68
C PHE A 9 3.84 2.06 -18.95
N LYS A 10 3.99 3.36 -19.26
CA LYS A 10 5.33 3.99 -19.42
C LYS A 10 5.60 5.23 -18.58
N LYS A 11 4.76 5.56 -17.60
CA LYS A 11 5.10 6.54 -16.57
C LYS A 11 4.91 5.87 -15.22
N GLY A 12 6.02 5.70 -14.49
CA GLY A 12 6.06 4.96 -13.23
C GLY A 12 5.01 5.41 -12.22
N GLN A 13 4.69 4.51 -11.29
CA GLN A 13 3.71 4.57 -10.18
C GLN A 13 2.55 5.57 -10.38
N THR A 14 1.31 5.08 -10.41
CA THR A 14 0.14 5.92 -10.73
C THR A 14 0.03 7.11 -9.77
N ALA A 15 -0.42 8.27 -10.25
CA ALA A 15 -0.53 9.48 -9.43
C ALA A 15 -1.31 9.28 -8.11
N PRO A 16 -2.39 8.46 -8.05
CA PRO A 16 -3.10 8.15 -6.80
C PRO A 16 -2.27 7.31 -5.83
N GLU A 17 -1.49 6.33 -6.32
CA GLU A 17 -0.60 5.53 -5.48
C GLU A 17 0.59 6.31 -4.97
N LYS A 18 1.17 7.17 -5.83
CA LYS A 18 2.22 8.11 -5.44
C LYS A 18 1.69 9.10 -4.43
N ARG A 19 0.51 9.65 -4.66
CA ARG A 19 -0.11 10.64 -3.78
C ARG A 19 -0.49 10.03 -2.44
N TRP A 20 -1.04 8.82 -2.43
CA TRP A 20 -1.38 8.09 -1.21
C TRP A 20 -0.13 7.72 -0.42
N ARG A 21 0.86 7.06 -1.03
CA ARG A 21 2.15 6.79 -0.36
C ARG A 21 2.78 8.09 0.12
N ARG A 22 2.77 9.14 -0.69
CA ARG A 22 3.29 10.46 -0.29
C ARG A 22 2.48 11.10 0.82
N GLN A 23 1.15 10.98 0.88
CA GLN A 23 0.34 11.59 1.92
C GLN A 23 0.39 10.81 3.22
N GLU A 24 0.30 9.48 3.17
CA GLU A 24 0.39 8.66 4.37
C GLU A 24 1.80 8.66 4.93
N GLN A 25 2.81 8.58 4.06
CA GLN A 25 4.21 8.73 4.44
C GLN A 25 4.52 10.19 4.79
N ALA A 26 3.95 11.22 4.14
CA ALA A 26 4.14 12.62 4.55
C ALA A 26 3.48 12.94 5.88
N ILE A 27 2.29 12.41 6.19
CA ILE A 27 1.66 12.65 7.49
C ILE A 27 2.46 11.94 8.60
N ARG A 28 2.84 10.67 8.41
CA ARG A 28 3.73 9.97 9.35
C ARG A 28 5.13 10.60 9.40
N ASN A 29 5.64 11.10 8.27
CA ASN A 29 6.91 11.82 8.17
C ASN A 29 6.79 13.13 8.91
N GLU A 30 5.76 13.95 8.69
CA GLU A 30 5.59 15.26 9.30
C GLU A 30 5.41 15.10 10.82
N GLU A 31 4.55 14.18 11.26
CA GLU A 31 4.39 13.87 12.68
C GLU A 31 5.72 13.45 13.33
N ARG A 32 6.47 12.52 12.72
CA ARG A 32 7.74 12.05 13.29
C ARG A 32 8.94 12.95 13.01
N GLN A 33 8.95 13.71 11.94
CA GLN A 33 10.00 14.67 11.57
C GLN A 33 9.85 15.90 12.45
N GLN A 34 8.62 16.29 12.79
CA GLN A 34 8.35 17.30 13.81
C GLN A 34 8.77 16.80 15.20
N GLU A 35 8.52 15.53 15.55
CA GLU A 35 9.09 14.91 16.77
C GLU A 35 10.62 14.81 16.75
N ARG A 36 11.24 14.51 15.60
CA ARG A 36 12.70 14.38 15.43
C ARG A 36 13.43 15.72 15.34
N MET A 37 12.81 16.76 14.77
CA MET A 37 13.38 18.11 14.71
C MET A 37 13.57 18.71 16.11
N LEU A 38 12.79 18.27 17.09
CA LEU A 38 12.99 18.62 18.50
C LEU A 38 14.10 17.80 19.18
N LYS A 39 14.51 16.66 18.60
CA LYS A 39 15.54 15.76 19.15
C LYS A 39 16.92 16.11 18.61
N LYS A 40 17.94 15.99 19.46
CA LYS A 40 19.35 16.19 19.05
C LYS A 40 19.86 14.97 18.29
N VAL A 41 20.63 15.20 17.23
CA VAL A 41 21.37 14.15 16.53
C VAL A 41 22.53 13.71 17.42
N PRO A 42 22.69 12.41 17.71
CA PRO A 42 23.78 11.90 18.52
C PRO A 42 25.09 12.02 17.74
N SER A 43 26.13 12.57 18.38
CA SER A 43 27.47 12.61 17.77
C SER A 43 28.17 11.27 17.87
N LEU A 44 29.14 11.01 16.97
CA LEU A 44 30.02 9.84 17.02
C LEU A 44 30.55 9.54 18.44
N GLY A 45 31.02 10.56 19.17
CA GLY A 45 31.53 10.38 20.54
C GLY A 45 30.51 9.79 21.51
N HIS A 46 29.23 10.22 21.41
CA HIS A 46 28.16 9.64 22.22
C HIS A 46 27.89 8.19 21.81
N LEU A 47 27.78 7.91 20.50
CA LEU A 47 27.51 6.57 19.99
C LEU A 47 28.61 5.58 20.39
N THR A 48 29.88 5.97 20.23
CA THR A 48 31.04 5.15 20.61
C THR A 48 31.10 4.92 22.12
N HIS A 49 30.71 5.90 22.94
CA HIS A 49 30.64 5.73 24.39
C HIS A 49 29.60 4.65 24.78
N PHE A 50 28.39 4.74 24.21
CA PHE A 50 27.34 3.72 24.42
C PHE A 50 27.80 2.35 23.94
N ALA A 51 28.40 2.28 22.74
CA ALA A 51 28.89 1.02 22.21
C ALA A 51 29.98 0.40 23.11
N THR A 52 30.94 1.21 23.55
CA THR A 52 32.01 0.77 24.48
C THR A 52 31.44 0.28 25.80
N THR A 53 30.38 0.93 26.31
CA THR A 53 29.70 0.52 27.54
C THR A 53 29.09 -0.88 27.40
N VAL A 54 28.51 -1.20 26.24
CA VAL A 54 27.99 -2.54 25.95
C VAL A 54 29.12 -3.57 25.88
N PHE A 55 30.18 -3.28 25.13
CA PHE A 55 31.29 -4.24 24.95
C PHE A 55 32.09 -4.51 26.22
N ASN A 56 32.25 -3.50 27.09
CA ASN A 56 32.99 -3.62 28.35
C ASN A 56 32.14 -4.06 29.55
N ALA A 57 30.85 -4.37 29.33
CA ALA A 57 29.97 -4.78 30.40
C ALA A 57 30.50 -6.08 31.07
N PRO A 58 30.57 -6.15 32.41
CA PRO A 58 31.31 -7.19 33.11
C PRO A 58 30.65 -8.57 33.07
N ASN A 59 29.35 -8.63 32.75
CA ASN A 59 28.58 -9.87 32.68
C ASN A 59 27.43 -9.75 31.68
N ARG A 60 26.78 -10.89 31.39
CA ARG A 60 25.69 -10.99 30.40
C ARG A 60 24.51 -10.08 30.73
N GLU A 61 24.14 -9.97 32.00
CA GLU A 61 23.00 -9.17 32.45
C GLU A 61 23.25 -7.67 32.21
N ARG A 62 24.41 -7.16 32.65
CA ARG A 62 24.84 -5.77 32.40
C ARG A 62 25.02 -5.48 30.91
N LYS A 63 25.49 -6.46 30.12
CA LYS A 63 25.59 -6.31 28.66
C LYS A 63 24.20 -6.09 28.04
N VAL A 64 23.19 -6.86 28.48
CA VAL A 64 21.81 -6.70 28.03
C VAL A 64 21.23 -5.36 28.47
N GLU A 65 21.40 -4.94 29.72
CA GLU A 65 20.95 -3.63 30.21
C GLU A 65 21.56 -2.47 29.40
N ALA A 66 22.88 -2.51 29.17
CA ALA A 66 23.57 -1.51 28.38
C ALA A 66 23.11 -1.50 26.91
N ALA A 67 22.83 -2.67 26.34
CA ALA A 67 22.34 -2.79 24.97
C ALA A 67 20.91 -2.22 24.84
N ILE A 68 20.03 -2.50 25.81
CA ILE A 68 18.69 -1.90 25.88
C ILE A 68 18.79 -0.38 25.96
N ALA A 69 19.62 0.14 26.86
CA ALA A 69 19.82 1.58 27.01
C ALA A 69 20.34 2.23 25.71
N THR A 70 21.26 1.56 25.01
CA THR A 70 21.75 1.98 23.70
C THR A 70 20.62 2.04 22.67
N CYS A 71 19.77 1.01 22.59
CA CYS A 71 18.64 0.97 21.65
C CYS A 71 17.60 2.07 21.95
N GLN A 72 17.25 2.26 23.22
CA GLN A 72 16.32 3.30 23.66
C GLN A 72 16.86 4.70 23.39
N MET A 73 18.18 4.90 23.55
CA MET A 73 18.84 6.15 23.22
C MET A 73 18.68 6.46 21.72
N LEU A 74 18.85 5.48 20.83
CA LEU A 74 18.67 5.66 19.39
C LEU A 74 17.23 6.05 19.01
N SER A 75 16.22 5.49 19.67
CA SER A 75 14.81 5.87 19.45
C SER A 75 14.43 7.20 20.11
N SER A 76 15.12 7.60 21.18
CA SER A 76 14.90 8.87 21.89
C SER A 76 15.59 10.05 21.23
N HIS A 77 16.57 9.82 20.37
CA HIS A 77 17.31 10.85 19.63
C HIS A 77 16.89 10.92 18.16
N ALA A 78 17.41 11.91 17.44
CA ALA A 78 17.35 11.88 15.98
C ALA A 78 18.28 10.78 15.45
N VAL A 79 18.03 10.31 14.23
CA VAL A 79 18.81 9.23 13.63
C VAL A 79 20.27 9.67 13.46
N PRO A 80 21.26 8.82 13.83
CA PRO A 80 22.68 9.12 13.60
C PRO A 80 23.01 9.47 12.16
N ALA A 81 24.08 10.24 11.93
CA ALA A 81 24.62 10.40 10.58
C ALA A 81 25.16 9.07 10.04
N LEU A 82 25.14 8.88 8.72
CA LEU A 82 25.60 7.63 8.06
C LEU A 82 27.04 7.27 8.43
N ASP A 83 27.94 8.26 8.41
CA ASP A 83 29.34 8.06 8.79
C ASP A 83 29.47 7.68 10.27
N ASP A 84 28.76 8.38 11.14
CA ASP A 84 28.81 8.10 12.58
C ASP A 84 28.26 6.71 12.91
N LEU A 85 27.20 6.28 12.22
CA LEU A 85 26.62 4.95 12.36
C LEU A 85 27.60 3.85 11.89
N ALA A 86 28.32 4.08 10.79
CA ALA A 86 29.31 3.15 10.26
C ALA A 86 30.53 2.99 11.19
N HIS A 87 30.96 4.05 11.87
CA HIS A 87 32.18 4.05 12.69
C HIS A 87 31.96 3.80 14.20
N SER A 88 30.71 3.74 14.66
CA SER A 88 30.38 3.63 16.10
C SER A 88 30.15 2.21 16.64
N ASN A 89 30.17 1.17 15.78
CA ASN A 89 29.79 -0.22 16.12
C ASN A 89 28.35 -0.41 16.62
N ILE A 90 27.49 0.60 16.48
CA ILE A 90 26.08 0.53 16.89
C ILE A 90 25.31 -0.51 16.07
N LEU A 91 25.56 -0.60 14.75
CA LEU A 91 24.92 -1.61 13.91
C LEU A 91 25.25 -3.04 14.38
N THR A 92 26.50 -3.29 14.79
CA THR A 92 26.92 -4.58 15.37
C THR A 92 26.11 -4.90 16.62
N ILE A 93 25.94 -3.93 17.52
CA ILE A 93 25.14 -4.10 18.75
C ILE A 93 23.68 -4.38 18.42
N LEU A 94 23.10 -3.66 17.46
CA LEU A 94 21.71 -3.88 17.03
C LEU A 94 21.53 -5.30 16.48
N VAL A 95 22.43 -5.76 15.61
CA VAL A 95 22.39 -7.12 15.03
C VAL A 95 22.57 -8.18 16.11
N GLU A 96 23.55 -8.04 17.01
CA GLU A 96 23.72 -8.95 18.16
C GLU A 96 22.47 -9.01 19.04
N SER A 97 21.82 -7.86 19.24
CA SER A 97 20.64 -7.70 20.09
C SER A 97 19.38 -8.34 19.49
N LEU A 98 19.19 -8.25 18.17
CA LEU A 98 18.10 -8.93 17.46
C LEU A 98 18.20 -10.45 17.61
N GLY A 99 19.42 -10.99 17.65
CA GLY A 99 19.68 -12.43 17.80
C GLY A 99 19.65 -12.97 19.24
N GLN A 100 19.42 -12.13 20.25
CA GLN A 100 19.31 -12.59 21.65
C GLN A 100 17.91 -13.15 21.95
N GLU A 101 17.78 -13.96 23.00
CA GLU A 101 16.50 -14.51 23.47
C GLU A 101 15.65 -13.50 24.28
N ASN A 102 16.23 -12.38 24.72
CA ASN A 102 15.55 -11.41 25.58
C ASN A 102 14.53 -10.59 24.76
N PRO A 103 13.21 -10.70 25.02
CA PRO A 103 12.20 -10.05 24.20
C PRO A 103 12.21 -8.51 24.28
N LEU A 104 12.59 -7.96 25.44
CA LEU A 104 12.70 -6.51 25.60
C LEU A 104 13.87 -5.97 24.77
N LEU A 105 15.01 -6.66 24.79
CA LEU A 105 16.16 -6.29 23.96
C LEU A 105 15.84 -6.42 22.47
N GLN A 106 15.20 -7.50 22.04
CA GLN A 106 14.75 -7.68 20.65
C GLN A 106 13.78 -6.56 20.23
N LEU A 107 12.83 -6.20 21.11
CA LEU A 107 11.87 -5.13 20.86
C LEU A 107 12.58 -3.79 20.62
N GLU A 108 13.47 -3.40 21.52
CA GLU A 108 14.16 -2.12 21.44
C GLU A 108 15.12 -2.08 20.25
N ALA A 109 15.81 -3.20 19.97
CA ALA A 109 16.68 -3.32 18.80
C ALA A 109 15.88 -3.21 17.49
N ALA A 110 14.75 -3.93 17.36
CA ALA A 110 13.90 -3.85 16.18
C ALA A 110 13.28 -2.45 16.01
N ASN A 111 12.92 -1.79 17.12
CA ASN A 111 12.42 -0.41 17.12
C ASN A 111 13.48 0.59 16.61
N ALA A 112 14.71 0.49 17.11
CA ALA A 112 15.83 1.30 16.65
C ALA A 112 16.15 1.05 15.17
N VAL A 113 16.19 -0.21 14.74
CA VAL A 113 16.41 -0.57 13.32
C VAL A 113 15.30 -0.02 12.42
N LYS A 114 14.03 -0.10 12.84
CA LYS A 114 12.91 0.51 12.12
C LYS A 114 13.10 2.02 11.97
N ASP A 115 13.50 2.72 13.03
CA ASP A 115 13.68 4.17 13.02
C ASP A 115 14.84 4.60 12.13
N ILE A 116 15.94 3.85 12.13
CA ILE A 116 17.10 4.08 11.26
C ILE A 116 16.75 3.78 9.80
N ALA A 117 16.09 2.65 9.51
CA ALA A 117 15.68 2.27 8.15
C ALA A 117 14.77 3.34 7.51
N TYR A 118 13.92 3.97 8.32
CA TYR A 118 13.02 5.03 7.86
C TYR A 118 13.73 6.34 7.49
N ALA A 119 14.99 6.54 7.92
CA ALA A 119 15.65 7.83 7.80
C ALA A 119 16.03 8.18 6.36
N SER A 120 16.61 7.24 5.63
CA SER A 120 16.94 7.40 4.22
C SER A 120 17.21 6.04 3.54
N PRO A 121 17.18 5.98 2.20
CA PRO A 121 17.54 4.77 1.46
C PRO A 121 18.94 4.22 1.82
N GLU A 122 19.90 5.12 2.05
CA GLU A 122 21.28 4.76 2.40
C GLU A 122 21.37 4.07 3.77
N HIS A 123 20.56 4.50 4.74
CA HIS A 123 20.48 3.85 6.05
C HIS A 123 19.88 2.44 5.93
N SER A 124 18.81 2.29 5.15
CA SER A 124 18.21 0.98 4.86
C SER A 124 19.21 0.05 4.18
N LEU A 125 20.06 0.56 3.27
CA LEU A 125 21.12 -0.23 2.66
C LEU A 125 22.17 -0.66 3.69
N GLN A 126 22.65 0.24 4.56
CA GLN A 126 23.59 -0.12 5.63
C GLN A 126 23.03 -1.21 6.56
N ILE A 127 21.75 -1.12 6.94
CA ILE A 127 21.05 -2.15 7.74
C ILE A 127 20.98 -3.48 7.00
N ALA A 128 20.66 -3.46 5.69
CA ALA A 128 20.60 -4.69 4.91
C ALA A 128 21.97 -5.37 4.84
N THR A 129 23.04 -4.59 4.70
CA THR A 129 24.42 -5.11 4.66
C THR A 129 24.97 -5.53 6.02
N SER A 130 24.37 -5.11 7.13
CA SER A 130 24.86 -5.45 8.49
C SER A 130 24.46 -6.85 8.96
N GLY A 131 23.58 -7.55 8.22
CA GLY A 131 23.03 -8.84 8.63
C GLY A 131 21.78 -8.76 9.51
N ALA A 132 21.16 -7.58 9.64
CA ALA A 132 19.93 -7.42 10.41
C ALA A 132 18.71 -8.10 9.76
N VAL A 133 18.63 -8.13 8.43
CA VAL A 133 17.45 -8.64 7.69
C VAL A 133 17.10 -10.11 8.00
N PRO A 134 18.04 -11.08 7.99
CA PRO A 134 17.75 -12.45 8.41
C PRO A 134 17.12 -12.54 9.80
N LEU A 135 17.66 -11.80 10.77
CA LEU A 135 17.16 -11.80 12.14
C LEU A 135 15.76 -11.16 12.22
N LEU A 136 15.54 -10.04 11.52
CA LEU A 136 14.20 -9.46 11.41
C LEU A 136 13.20 -10.44 10.80
N ALA A 137 13.60 -11.18 9.77
CA ALA A 137 12.78 -12.21 9.12
C ALA A 137 12.45 -13.38 10.05
N GLU A 138 13.25 -13.66 11.08
CA GLU A 138 12.92 -14.60 12.15
C GLU A 138 11.96 -13.98 13.18
N LEU A 139 12.22 -12.73 13.57
CA LEU A 139 11.46 -12.03 14.61
C LEU A 139 10.03 -11.66 14.21
N ILE A 140 9.69 -11.60 12.92
CA ILE A 140 8.30 -11.34 12.49
C ILE A 140 7.31 -12.40 12.94
N VAL A 141 7.75 -13.60 13.35
CA VAL A 141 6.89 -14.64 13.94
C VAL A 141 7.13 -14.82 15.44
N SER A 142 7.73 -13.82 16.09
CA SER A 142 7.93 -13.83 17.55
C SER A 142 6.60 -14.00 18.30
N PRO A 143 6.56 -14.81 19.37
CA PRO A 143 5.36 -14.93 20.21
C PRO A 143 5.01 -13.62 20.94
N TYR A 144 5.94 -12.67 20.99
CA TYR A 144 5.73 -11.35 21.57
C TYR A 144 5.29 -10.38 20.48
N TYR A 145 3.98 -10.06 20.44
CA TYR A 145 3.40 -9.26 19.35
C TYR A 145 4.09 -7.91 19.13
N LYS A 146 4.63 -7.27 20.18
CA LYS A 146 5.38 -6.02 20.06
C LYS A 146 6.70 -6.20 19.31
N VAL A 147 7.42 -7.30 19.56
CA VAL A 147 8.66 -7.64 18.83
C VAL A 147 8.32 -7.90 17.36
N CYS A 148 7.30 -8.73 17.12
CA CYS A 148 6.75 -9.00 15.80
C CYS A 148 6.40 -7.70 15.06
N GLU A 149 5.63 -6.81 15.70
CA GLU A 149 5.21 -5.53 15.13
C GLU A 149 6.41 -4.68 14.68
N GLN A 150 7.40 -4.48 15.57
CA GLN A 150 8.57 -3.66 15.23
C GLN A 150 9.43 -4.32 14.14
N ALA A 151 9.58 -5.65 14.16
CA ALA A 151 10.31 -6.38 13.14
C ALA A 151 9.65 -6.25 11.76
N VAL A 152 8.32 -6.41 11.67
CA VAL A 152 7.57 -6.22 10.42
C VAL A 152 7.67 -4.76 9.97
N CYS A 153 7.54 -3.79 10.87
CA CYS A 153 7.68 -2.37 10.53
C CYS A 153 9.08 -2.02 10.00
N ALA A 154 10.14 -2.61 10.56
CA ALA A 154 11.49 -2.45 10.05
C ALA A 154 11.60 -2.99 8.61
N LEU A 155 11.09 -4.19 8.35
CA LEU A 155 11.07 -4.76 7.00
C LEU A 155 10.24 -3.93 6.03
N VAL A 156 9.09 -3.39 6.44
CA VAL A 156 8.26 -2.49 5.62
C VAL A 156 9.06 -1.31 5.10
N ASN A 157 9.87 -0.69 5.96
CA ASN A 157 10.72 0.44 5.58
C ASN A 157 11.80 0.01 4.60
N ILE A 158 12.54 -1.07 4.90
CA ILE A 158 13.65 -1.53 4.04
C ILE A 158 13.16 -1.97 2.66
N ILE A 159 12.02 -2.68 2.57
CA ILE A 159 11.42 -3.13 1.29
C ILE A 159 11.00 -1.93 0.42
N ALA A 160 10.65 -0.79 1.00
CA ALA A 160 10.15 0.35 0.22
C ALA A 160 11.23 1.05 -0.61
N GLU A 161 12.51 0.88 -0.28
CA GLU A 161 13.59 1.73 -0.78
C GLU A 161 14.10 1.36 -2.17
N SER A 162 14.27 0.07 -2.48
CA SER A 162 14.81 -0.34 -3.78
C SER A 162 14.35 -1.74 -4.24
N PRO A 163 14.31 -2.00 -5.56
CA PRO A 163 14.04 -3.34 -6.08
C PRO A 163 14.97 -4.42 -5.54
N SER A 164 16.28 -4.12 -5.40
CA SER A 164 17.26 -5.09 -4.92
C SER A 164 17.06 -5.46 -3.44
N LEU A 165 16.68 -4.50 -2.59
CA LEU A 165 16.35 -4.77 -1.18
C LEU A 165 15.08 -5.61 -1.06
N ARG A 166 14.10 -5.41 -1.95
CA ARG A 166 12.90 -6.27 -2.00
C ARG A 166 13.26 -7.71 -2.34
N ASP A 167 14.04 -7.93 -3.40
CA ASP A 167 14.48 -9.28 -3.77
C ASP A 167 15.28 -9.93 -2.65
N PHE A 168 16.18 -9.17 -2.03
CA PHE A 168 16.96 -9.64 -0.90
C PHE A 168 16.06 -10.12 0.24
N ILE A 169 15.06 -9.33 0.64
CA ILE A 169 14.14 -9.70 1.73
C ILE A 169 13.24 -10.87 1.34
N VAL A 170 12.70 -10.90 0.12
CA VAL A 170 11.90 -12.02 -0.39
C VAL A 170 12.69 -13.33 -0.35
N ASN A 171 13.98 -13.30 -0.72
CA ASN A 171 14.87 -14.46 -0.69
C ASN A 171 15.17 -14.98 0.73
N HIS A 172 14.87 -14.21 1.78
CA HIS A 172 14.95 -14.65 3.18
C HIS A 172 13.64 -15.30 3.69
N GLY A 173 12.73 -15.70 2.80
CA GLY A 173 11.56 -16.49 3.15
C GLY A 173 10.50 -15.74 3.96
N VAL A 174 10.45 -14.41 3.85
CA VAL A 174 9.49 -13.60 4.62
C VAL A 174 8.05 -13.76 4.14
N VAL A 175 7.82 -14.12 2.88
CA VAL A 175 6.48 -14.09 2.25
C VAL A 175 5.50 -15.00 2.98
N GLU A 176 5.87 -16.26 3.23
CA GLU A 176 5.02 -17.23 3.92
C GLU A 176 4.70 -16.77 5.36
N LYS A 177 5.71 -16.24 6.07
CA LYS A 177 5.54 -15.70 7.42
C LYS A 177 4.61 -14.50 7.43
N LEU A 178 4.74 -13.57 6.47
CA LEU A 178 3.84 -12.42 6.35
C LEU A 178 2.40 -12.85 6.05
N ILE A 179 2.20 -13.88 5.22
CA ILE A 179 0.87 -14.43 4.94
C ILE A 179 0.27 -15.04 6.21
N TYR A 180 1.05 -15.77 7.00
CA TYR A 180 0.61 -16.27 8.31
C TYR A 180 0.15 -15.14 9.24
N LEU A 181 0.87 -14.00 9.26
CA LEU A 181 0.51 -12.85 10.08
C LEU A 181 -0.78 -12.13 9.65
N LEU A 182 -1.33 -12.41 8.46
CA LEU A 182 -2.64 -11.89 8.05
C LEU A 182 -3.78 -12.42 8.93
N GLY A 183 -3.58 -13.57 9.59
CA GLY A 183 -4.50 -14.15 10.56
C GLY A 183 -4.22 -13.74 12.02
N HIS A 184 -3.28 -12.84 12.29
CA HIS A 184 -2.86 -12.48 13.64
C HIS A 184 -3.97 -11.77 14.43
N ASN A 185 -4.05 -11.96 15.75
CA ASN A 185 -5.09 -11.35 16.59
C ASN A 185 -4.98 -9.82 16.68
N GLU A 186 -3.73 -9.33 16.67
CA GLU A 186 -3.45 -7.89 16.73
C GLU A 186 -3.59 -7.24 15.36
N ILE A 187 -4.54 -6.32 15.25
CA ILE A 187 -4.83 -5.55 14.02
C ILE A 187 -3.58 -4.82 13.51
N ILE A 188 -2.76 -4.29 14.41
CA ILE A 188 -1.55 -3.55 14.02
C ILE A 188 -0.55 -4.45 13.29
N VAL A 189 -0.43 -5.72 13.70
CA VAL A 189 0.43 -6.72 13.05
C VAL A 189 -0.16 -7.09 11.69
N GLN A 190 -1.46 -7.35 11.60
CA GLN A 190 -2.14 -7.64 10.32
C GLN A 190 -1.93 -6.51 9.30
N LYS A 191 -2.10 -5.25 9.73
CA LYS A 191 -1.89 -4.07 8.88
C LYS A 191 -0.45 -3.95 8.41
N SER A 192 0.52 -4.13 9.31
CA SER A 192 1.94 -4.08 8.96
C SER A 192 2.32 -5.20 7.99
N ALA A 193 1.77 -6.40 8.16
CA ALA A 193 1.96 -7.51 7.23
C ALA A 193 1.38 -7.22 5.84
N LEU A 194 0.15 -6.68 5.77
CA LEU A 194 -0.47 -6.24 4.51
C LEU A 194 0.37 -5.17 3.81
N LEU A 195 0.86 -4.18 4.55
CA LEU A 195 1.70 -3.12 4.00
C LEU A 195 3.03 -3.68 3.47
N CYS A 196 3.63 -4.63 4.18
CA CYS A 196 4.84 -5.32 3.75
C CYS A 196 4.62 -6.08 2.43
N LEU A 197 3.54 -6.88 2.35
CA LEU A 197 3.13 -7.58 1.13
C LEU A 197 2.80 -6.62 -0.01
N ALA A 198 2.17 -5.48 0.27
CA ALA A 198 1.89 -4.45 -0.73
C ALA A 198 3.16 -3.76 -1.26
N ASN A 199 4.20 -3.62 -0.43
CA ASN A 199 5.50 -3.12 -0.86
C ASN A 199 6.22 -4.12 -1.78
N ILE A 200 6.09 -5.43 -1.50
CA ILE A 200 6.54 -6.49 -2.41
C ILE A 200 5.75 -6.43 -3.73
N ALA A 201 4.42 -6.31 -3.66
CA ALA A 201 3.54 -6.24 -4.84
C ALA A 201 3.66 -4.92 -5.64
N THR A 202 4.33 -3.89 -5.11
CA THR A 202 4.73 -2.69 -5.88
C THR A 202 5.96 -2.97 -6.75
N GLY A 203 6.39 -4.23 -6.77
CA GLY A 203 7.53 -4.77 -7.45
C GLY A 203 7.41 -4.89 -8.96
N SER A 204 8.28 -5.74 -9.51
CA SER A 204 8.08 -6.27 -10.85
C SER A 204 6.97 -7.33 -10.87
N ASP A 205 6.55 -7.73 -12.07
CA ASP A 205 5.60 -8.82 -12.23
C ASP A 205 6.11 -10.11 -11.58
N GLU A 206 7.42 -10.37 -11.59
CA GLU A 206 8.02 -11.54 -10.91
C GLU A 206 7.78 -11.50 -9.40
N GLN A 207 7.89 -10.32 -8.77
CA GLN A 207 7.64 -10.15 -7.35
C GLN A 207 6.16 -10.34 -6.99
N ILE A 208 5.24 -9.89 -7.85
CA ILE A 208 3.80 -10.21 -7.71
C ILE A 208 3.57 -11.72 -7.86
N GLN A 209 4.25 -12.37 -8.80
CA GLN A 209 4.10 -13.79 -9.06
C GLN A 209 4.54 -14.64 -7.86
N VAL A 210 5.60 -14.24 -7.15
CA VAL A 210 6.00 -14.91 -5.89
C VAL A 210 4.84 -14.92 -4.90
N LEU A 211 4.15 -13.79 -4.71
CA LEU A 211 3.01 -13.72 -3.78
C LEU A 211 1.86 -14.63 -4.19
N LEU A 212 1.55 -14.69 -5.49
CA LEU A 212 0.51 -15.58 -6.03
C LEU A 212 0.89 -17.06 -5.85
N ASN A 213 2.16 -17.41 -6.06
CA ASN A 213 2.67 -18.77 -5.86
C ASN A 213 2.55 -19.23 -4.40
N HIS A 214 2.61 -18.30 -3.44
CA HIS A 214 2.33 -18.54 -2.02
C HIS A 214 0.84 -18.51 -1.65
N ASN A 215 -0.07 -18.54 -2.64
CA ASN A 215 -1.51 -18.62 -2.47
C ASN A 215 -2.12 -17.49 -1.61
N VAL A 216 -1.55 -16.28 -1.66
CA VAL A 216 -2.01 -15.14 -0.85
C VAL A 216 -3.47 -14.75 -1.13
N MET A 217 -3.99 -15.09 -2.31
CA MET A 217 -5.41 -14.84 -2.67
C MET A 217 -6.39 -15.56 -1.75
N SER A 218 -6.01 -16.70 -1.15
CA SER A 218 -6.87 -17.47 -0.24
C SER A 218 -7.22 -16.72 1.05
N CYS A 219 -6.39 -15.77 1.49
CA CYS A 219 -6.60 -14.97 2.70
C CYS A 219 -7.51 -13.75 2.43
N MET A 220 -7.59 -13.29 1.19
CA MET A 220 -8.28 -12.05 0.81
C MET A 220 -9.77 -12.03 1.13
N PRO A 221 -10.55 -13.12 0.98
CA PRO A 221 -11.97 -13.13 1.34
C PRO A 221 -12.25 -12.71 2.79
N ALA A 222 -11.43 -13.18 3.75
CA ALA A 222 -11.59 -12.84 5.15
C ALA A 222 -11.19 -11.39 5.42
N LEU A 223 -10.09 -10.94 4.82
CA LEU A 223 -9.56 -9.58 4.99
C LEU A 223 -10.50 -8.51 4.41
N LEU A 224 -11.09 -8.75 3.24
CA LEU A 224 -12.03 -7.82 2.60
C LEU A 224 -13.39 -7.72 3.31
N SER A 225 -13.71 -8.70 4.17
CA SER A 225 -14.91 -8.69 5.02
C SER A 225 -14.58 -8.48 6.50
N HIS A 226 -13.38 -8.02 6.81
CA HIS A 226 -12.94 -7.83 8.17
C HIS A 226 -13.76 -6.75 8.90
N SER A 227 -14.05 -6.97 10.19
CA SER A 227 -14.87 -6.06 11.01
C SER A 227 -14.28 -4.65 11.11
N LYS A 228 -12.95 -4.54 11.04
CA LYS A 228 -12.23 -3.27 11.05
C LYS A 228 -12.02 -2.74 9.64
N GLU A 229 -12.52 -1.54 9.39
CA GLU A 229 -12.37 -0.80 8.14
C GLU A 229 -10.89 -0.56 7.78
N SER A 230 -10.05 -0.28 8.77
CA SER A 230 -8.61 -0.07 8.55
C SER A 230 -7.93 -1.28 7.93
N VAL A 231 -8.32 -2.52 8.30
CA VAL A 231 -7.79 -3.75 7.70
C VAL A 231 -8.32 -3.93 6.28
N ARG A 232 -9.63 -3.71 6.06
CA ARG A 232 -10.24 -3.77 4.72
C ARG A 232 -9.58 -2.78 3.76
N CYS A 233 -9.24 -1.59 4.24
CA CYS A 233 -8.53 -0.58 3.46
C CYS A 233 -7.16 -1.09 2.97
N GLU A 234 -6.31 -1.57 3.88
CA GLU A 234 -4.99 -2.12 3.52
C GLU A 234 -5.13 -3.33 2.59
N ALA A 235 -6.13 -4.18 2.81
CA ALA A 235 -6.39 -5.34 1.96
C ALA A 235 -6.80 -4.94 0.54
N LEU A 236 -7.65 -3.92 0.38
CA LEU A 236 -8.02 -3.39 -0.94
C LEU A 236 -6.81 -2.76 -1.65
N TRP A 237 -5.97 -2.01 -0.92
CA TRP A 237 -4.73 -1.47 -1.48
C TRP A 237 -3.79 -2.57 -1.94
N PHE A 238 -3.59 -3.60 -1.12
CA PHE A 238 -2.78 -4.76 -1.48
C PHE A 238 -3.34 -5.49 -2.71
N LEU A 239 -4.65 -5.73 -2.76
CA LEU A 239 -5.30 -6.35 -3.90
C LEU A 239 -5.12 -5.54 -5.19
N PHE A 240 -5.25 -4.22 -5.09
CA PHE A 240 -5.02 -3.31 -6.19
C PHE A 240 -3.59 -3.41 -6.73
N LYS A 241 -2.57 -3.59 -5.87
CA LYS A 241 -1.18 -3.81 -6.31
C LYS A 241 -1.05 -5.06 -7.17
N ILE A 242 -1.64 -6.17 -6.71
CA ILE A 242 -1.63 -7.43 -7.48
C ILE A 242 -2.40 -7.27 -8.80
N ALA A 243 -3.58 -6.65 -8.76
CA ALA A 243 -4.40 -6.37 -9.94
C ALA A 243 -3.77 -5.37 -10.93
N SER A 244 -2.69 -4.68 -10.53
CA SER A 244 -1.93 -3.77 -11.40
C SER A 244 -0.83 -4.45 -12.20
N GLY A 245 -0.60 -5.76 -11.95
CA GLY A 245 0.35 -6.58 -12.70
C GLY A 245 -0.11 -6.92 -14.13
N ASN A 246 0.54 -7.92 -14.74
CA ASN A 246 0.21 -8.36 -16.10
C ASN A 246 -1.14 -9.08 -16.21
N ALA A 247 -1.52 -9.45 -17.44
CA ALA A 247 -2.80 -10.09 -17.73
C ALA A 247 -3.04 -11.39 -16.95
N MET A 248 -2.01 -12.22 -16.72
CA MET A 248 -2.15 -13.47 -15.95
C MET A 248 -2.44 -13.18 -14.47
N GLN A 249 -1.78 -12.16 -13.91
CA GLN A 249 -1.95 -11.76 -12.51
C GLN A 249 -3.32 -11.11 -12.26
N LYS A 250 -3.79 -10.30 -13.21
CA LYS A 250 -5.17 -9.80 -13.22
C LYS A 250 -6.18 -10.93 -13.26
N GLN A 251 -5.97 -11.92 -14.13
CA GLN A 251 -6.86 -13.07 -14.23
C GLN A 251 -6.90 -13.87 -12.93
N ALA A 252 -5.75 -14.06 -12.25
CA ALA A 252 -5.71 -14.71 -10.93
C ALA A 252 -6.58 -14.01 -9.88
N VAL A 253 -6.64 -12.67 -9.89
CA VAL A 253 -7.54 -11.89 -9.00
C VAL A 253 -9.02 -12.13 -9.35
N VAL A 254 -9.35 -12.22 -10.63
CA VAL A 254 -10.71 -12.51 -11.10
C VAL A 254 -11.13 -13.94 -10.71
N ASP A 255 -10.25 -14.91 -10.97
CA ASP A 255 -10.48 -16.34 -10.68
C ASP A 255 -10.59 -16.61 -9.18
N ALA A 256 -9.97 -15.79 -8.34
CA ALA A 256 -10.14 -15.84 -6.89
C ALA A 256 -11.55 -15.43 -6.41
N GLY A 257 -12.43 -14.97 -7.31
CA GLY A 257 -13.83 -14.67 -6.98
C GLY A 257 -14.00 -13.48 -6.03
N LEU A 258 -13.02 -12.57 -5.99
CA LEU A 258 -13.00 -11.45 -5.02
C LEU A 258 -13.87 -10.26 -5.44
N LEU A 259 -14.29 -10.21 -6.70
CA LEU A 259 -15.00 -9.06 -7.27
C LEU A 259 -16.27 -8.64 -6.49
N PRO A 260 -17.14 -9.57 -6.01
CA PRO A 260 -18.29 -9.17 -5.20
C PRO A 260 -17.91 -8.46 -3.89
N LYS A 261 -16.84 -8.89 -3.21
CA LYS A 261 -16.37 -8.26 -1.98
C LYS A 261 -15.75 -6.88 -2.23
N VAL A 262 -15.04 -6.72 -3.34
CA VAL A 262 -14.51 -5.40 -3.74
C VAL A 262 -15.64 -4.45 -4.09
N ALA A 263 -16.63 -4.91 -4.86
CA ALA A 263 -17.83 -4.14 -5.21
C ALA A 263 -18.65 -3.75 -3.97
N GLU A 264 -18.81 -4.66 -3.01
CA GLU A 264 -19.46 -4.38 -1.73
C GLU A 264 -18.75 -3.24 -1.00
N ASN A 265 -17.42 -3.32 -0.81
CA ASN A 265 -16.66 -2.26 -0.14
C ASN A 265 -16.72 -0.92 -0.87
N LEU A 266 -16.79 -0.90 -2.21
CA LEU A 266 -16.99 0.33 -2.99
C LEU A 266 -18.40 0.91 -2.80
N ARG A 267 -19.42 0.06 -2.71
CA ARG A 267 -20.83 0.47 -2.59
C ARG A 267 -21.16 0.97 -1.18
N ILE A 268 -20.89 0.15 -0.17
CA ILE A 268 -21.31 0.41 1.23
C ILE A 268 -20.19 0.89 2.14
N GLY A 269 -18.93 0.85 1.69
CA GLY A 269 -17.80 1.34 2.48
C GLY A 269 -17.78 2.86 2.60
N ARG A 270 -17.08 3.35 3.63
CA ARG A 270 -16.80 4.78 3.77
C ARG A 270 -15.80 5.25 2.72
N ALA A 271 -15.60 6.56 2.63
CA ALA A 271 -14.71 7.19 1.64
C ALA A 271 -13.32 6.52 1.53
N ALA A 272 -12.73 6.12 2.66
CA ALA A 272 -11.42 5.46 2.70
C ALA A 272 -11.37 4.12 1.94
N LEU A 273 -12.48 3.38 1.86
CA LEU A 273 -12.56 2.09 1.15
C LEU A 273 -12.90 2.25 -0.33
N LYS A 274 -13.62 3.31 -0.69
CA LYS A 274 -14.12 3.52 -2.05
C LYS A 274 -12.97 3.67 -3.05
N THR A 275 -11.96 4.48 -2.75
CA THR A 275 -10.83 4.71 -3.66
C THR A 275 -10.06 3.43 -4.00
N PRO A 276 -9.53 2.64 -3.04
CA PRO A 276 -8.78 1.42 -3.39
C PRO A 276 -9.69 0.33 -4.01
N GLY A 277 -10.96 0.24 -3.60
CA GLY A 277 -11.93 -0.66 -4.24
C GLY A 277 -12.20 -0.30 -5.70
N PHE A 278 -12.43 0.99 -5.97
CA PHE A 278 -12.56 1.51 -7.33
C PHE A 278 -11.31 1.26 -8.17
N LEU A 279 -10.11 1.59 -7.65
CA LEU A 279 -8.86 1.41 -8.39
C LEU A 279 -8.66 -0.05 -8.78
N THR A 280 -8.95 -0.98 -7.87
CA THR A 280 -8.93 -2.43 -8.14
C THR A 280 -9.88 -2.79 -9.28
N ILE A 281 -11.16 -2.36 -9.21
CA ILE A 281 -12.14 -2.63 -10.27
C ILE A 281 -11.70 -2.00 -11.60
N CYS A 282 -11.20 -0.77 -11.58
CA CYS A 282 -10.81 -0.04 -12.77
C CYS A 282 -9.67 -0.75 -13.51
N VAL A 283 -8.61 -1.19 -12.82
CA VAL A 283 -7.49 -1.87 -13.49
C VAL A 283 -7.84 -3.24 -14.03
N LEU A 284 -8.82 -3.92 -13.42
CA LEU A 284 -9.37 -5.17 -13.94
C LEU A 284 -10.29 -4.92 -15.14
N ALA A 285 -11.09 -3.85 -15.12
CA ALA A 285 -12.03 -3.50 -16.18
C ALA A 285 -11.34 -3.04 -17.48
N ILE A 286 -10.17 -2.40 -17.37
CA ILE A 286 -9.42 -1.93 -18.53
C ILE A 286 -8.94 -3.12 -19.37
N ASN A 287 -9.37 -3.14 -20.63
CA ASN A 287 -9.17 -4.25 -21.58
C ASN A 287 -9.84 -5.58 -21.15
N SER A 288 -10.82 -5.51 -20.25
CA SER A 288 -11.68 -6.66 -19.95
C SER A 288 -12.68 -6.92 -21.07
N ASN A 289 -13.34 -8.08 -21.00
CA ASN A 289 -14.42 -8.41 -21.92
C ASN A 289 -15.75 -7.78 -21.47
N ARG A 290 -16.71 -7.77 -22.39
CA ARG A 290 -18.08 -7.30 -22.14
C ARG A 290 -18.74 -7.95 -20.92
N ASN A 291 -18.55 -9.26 -20.72
CA ASN A 291 -19.17 -9.99 -19.62
C ASN A 291 -18.66 -9.50 -18.25
N PHE A 292 -17.39 -9.09 -18.16
CA PHE A 292 -16.83 -8.48 -16.96
C PHE A 292 -17.53 -7.16 -16.65
N LEU A 293 -17.68 -6.26 -17.63
CA LEU A 293 -18.40 -5.00 -17.43
C LEU A 293 -19.87 -5.21 -17.02
N LEU A 294 -20.57 -6.16 -17.65
CA LEU A 294 -21.93 -6.54 -17.25
C LEU A 294 -21.99 -7.08 -15.82
N SER A 295 -20.97 -7.82 -15.38
CA SER A 295 -20.89 -8.28 -13.99
C SER A 295 -20.75 -7.12 -13.00
N LEU A 296 -19.99 -6.07 -13.36
CA LEU A 296 -19.88 -4.86 -12.53
C LEU A 296 -21.21 -4.12 -12.40
N ILE A 297 -21.97 -4.01 -13.50
CA ILE A 297 -23.32 -3.41 -13.48
C ILE A 297 -24.23 -4.20 -12.53
N ARG A 298 -24.25 -5.53 -12.65
CA ARG A 298 -25.04 -6.43 -11.78
C ARG A 298 -24.62 -6.39 -10.31
N LEU A 299 -23.35 -6.09 -10.03
CA LEU A 299 -22.82 -5.89 -8.68
C LEU A 299 -23.10 -4.49 -8.11
N CYS A 300 -23.83 -3.65 -8.85
CA CYS A 300 -24.27 -2.32 -8.42
C CYS A 300 -23.09 -1.40 -7.99
N VAL A 301 -22.00 -1.40 -8.77
CA VAL A 301 -20.84 -0.54 -8.45
C VAL A 301 -21.06 0.94 -8.79
N ILE A 302 -21.98 1.26 -9.70
CA ILE A 302 -22.22 2.60 -10.24
C ILE A 302 -22.47 3.66 -9.15
N PRO A 303 -23.35 3.43 -8.15
CA PRO A 303 -23.55 4.43 -7.08
C PRO A 303 -22.25 4.76 -6.33
N GLY A 304 -21.43 3.74 -6.03
CA GLY A 304 -20.13 3.92 -5.40
C GLY A 304 -19.13 4.68 -6.27
N LEU A 305 -19.21 4.53 -7.59
CA LEU A 305 -18.45 5.34 -8.55
C LEU A 305 -18.93 6.80 -8.54
N CYS A 306 -20.24 7.03 -8.55
CA CYS A 306 -20.82 8.38 -8.48
C CYS A 306 -20.46 9.12 -7.18
N ASP A 307 -20.29 8.40 -6.05
CA ASP A 307 -19.80 8.99 -4.81
C ASP A 307 -18.40 9.59 -4.96
N LEU A 308 -17.51 8.90 -5.69
CA LEU A 308 -16.13 9.34 -5.91
C LEU A 308 -16.02 10.60 -6.80
N LEU A 309 -17.00 10.87 -7.65
CA LEU A 309 -17.05 12.12 -8.44
C LEU A 309 -17.20 13.38 -7.58
N GLY A 310 -17.64 13.23 -6.32
CA GLY A 310 -17.69 14.35 -5.36
C GLY A 310 -16.32 14.76 -4.80
N CYS A 311 -15.32 13.88 -4.89
CA CYS A 311 -13.96 14.11 -4.39
C CYS A 311 -13.08 14.74 -5.47
N GLN A 312 -13.39 15.97 -5.88
CA GLN A 312 -12.73 16.67 -6.98
C GLN A 312 -11.23 16.94 -6.74
N ASP A 313 -10.74 16.77 -5.52
CA ASP A 313 -9.33 16.99 -5.18
C ASP A 313 -8.39 15.98 -5.85
N ASP A 314 -8.88 14.85 -6.38
CA ASP A 314 -8.10 13.88 -7.14
C ASP A 314 -8.54 13.78 -8.60
N THR A 315 -7.90 14.59 -9.45
CA THR A 315 -8.09 14.61 -10.90
C THR A 315 -7.95 13.23 -11.53
N THR A 316 -7.00 12.40 -11.05
CA THR A 316 -6.73 11.10 -11.67
C THR A 316 -7.84 10.11 -11.34
N VAL A 317 -8.24 10.04 -10.08
CA VAL A 317 -9.40 9.22 -9.66
C VAL A 317 -10.64 9.69 -10.41
N THR A 318 -10.91 11.00 -10.45
CA THR A 318 -12.05 11.60 -11.15
C THR A 318 -12.09 11.20 -12.63
N TYR A 319 -10.98 11.36 -13.34
CA TYR A 319 -10.86 10.95 -14.75
C TYR A 319 -11.20 9.48 -14.95
N TYR A 320 -10.63 8.58 -14.13
CA TYR A 320 -10.85 7.15 -14.31
C TYR A 320 -12.24 6.69 -13.87
N VAL A 321 -12.88 7.39 -12.92
CA VAL A 321 -14.28 7.16 -12.59
C VAL A 321 -15.15 7.49 -13.81
N LEU A 322 -14.94 8.65 -14.44
CA LEU A 322 -15.63 9.00 -15.70
C LEU A 322 -15.36 7.97 -16.79
N PHE A 323 -14.11 7.54 -16.94
CA PHE A 323 -13.71 6.55 -17.94
C PHE A 323 -14.44 5.21 -17.73
N LEU A 324 -14.49 4.70 -16.50
CA LEU A 324 -15.17 3.46 -16.18
C LEU A 324 -16.70 3.58 -16.39
N LEU A 325 -17.30 4.70 -15.99
CA LEU A 325 -18.72 4.96 -16.28
C LEU A 325 -18.98 4.97 -17.80
N GLY A 326 -18.08 5.57 -18.58
CA GLY A 326 -18.14 5.55 -20.04
C GLY A 326 -18.03 4.15 -20.65
N LEU A 327 -17.14 3.30 -20.12
CA LEU A 327 -17.06 1.89 -20.53
C LEU A 327 -18.35 1.13 -20.23
N MET A 328 -18.98 1.39 -19.07
CA MET A 328 -20.23 0.74 -18.67
C MET A 328 -21.42 1.24 -19.52
N LEU A 329 -21.49 2.54 -19.82
CA LEU A 329 -22.50 3.11 -20.73
C LEU A 329 -22.38 2.57 -22.16
N GLY A 330 -21.14 2.35 -22.62
CA GLY A 330 -20.85 1.83 -23.96
C GLY A 330 -20.77 0.31 -24.07
N VAL A 331 -21.11 -0.46 -23.03
CA VAL A 331 -20.96 -1.94 -23.02
C VAL A 331 -21.92 -2.61 -24.01
N ASP A 332 -23.14 -2.09 -24.09
CA ASP A 332 -24.20 -2.50 -24.99
C ASP A 332 -25.32 -1.45 -25.01
N ALA A 333 -25.94 -1.24 -26.16
CA ALA A 333 -27.07 -0.31 -26.30
C ALA A 333 -28.25 -0.66 -25.38
N SER A 334 -28.55 -1.95 -25.17
CA SER A 334 -29.64 -2.41 -24.30
C SER A 334 -29.44 -2.11 -22.82
N TYR A 335 -28.19 -1.91 -22.37
CA TYR A 335 -27.88 -1.56 -20.99
C TYR A 335 -27.59 -0.07 -20.82
N ALA A 336 -27.43 0.70 -21.91
CA ALA A 336 -27.05 2.11 -21.84
C ALA A 336 -28.11 2.94 -21.08
N GLU A 337 -29.40 2.73 -21.34
CA GLU A 337 -30.49 3.40 -20.62
C GLU A 337 -30.53 3.02 -19.14
N GLU A 338 -30.33 1.74 -18.81
CA GLU A 338 -30.28 1.27 -17.42
C GLU A 338 -29.11 1.92 -16.67
N VAL A 339 -27.90 1.89 -17.25
CA VAL A 339 -26.71 2.49 -16.65
C VAL A 339 -26.88 4.01 -16.51
N ALA A 340 -27.40 4.69 -17.53
CA ALA A 340 -27.68 6.13 -17.47
C ALA A 340 -28.70 6.46 -16.36
N GLY A 341 -29.77 5.68 -16.25
CA GLY A 341 -30.77 5.81 -15.19
C GLY A 341 -30.18 5.64 -13.79
N ILE A 342 -29.31 4.64 -13.58
CA ILE A 342 -28.61 4.43 -12.30
C ILE A 342 -27.68 5.62 -11.98
N ILE A 343 -26.96 6.14 -12.99
CA ILE A 343 -26.10 7.32 -12.83
C ILE A 343 -26.94 8.55 -12.42
N GLN A 344 -28.09 8.77 -13.05
CA GLN A 344 -28.99 9.87 -12.70
C GLN A 344 -29.54 9.74 -11.27
N PHE A 345 -30.03 8.55 -10.91
CA PHE A 345 -30.57 8.28 -9.57
C PHE A 345 -29.51 8.42 -8.47
N SER A 346 -28.25 8.16 -8.79
CA SER A 346 -27.12 8.28 -7.85
C SER A 346 -26.51 9.70 -7.78
N GLU A 347 -27.24 10.72 -8.24
CA GLU A 347 -26.76 12.10 -8.43
C GLU A 347 -25.49 12.23 -9.30
N GLY A 348 -25.13 11.17 -10.02
CA GLY A 348 -23.92 11.11 -10.83
C GLY A 348 -23.95 12.14 -11.95
N LEU A 349 -25.07 12.30 -12.64
CA LEU A 349 -25.19 13.27 -13.74
C LEU A 349 -24.90 14.70 -13.26
N ARG A 350 -25.44 15.11 -12.10
CA ARG A 350 -25.17 16.42 -11.50
C ARG A 350 -23.68 16.62 -11.22
N LYS A 351 -23.01 15.58 -10.68
CA LYS A 351 -21.57 15.60 -10.41
C LYS A 351 -20.75 15.65 -11.69
N ILE A 352 -21.13 14.90 -12.73
CA ILE A 352 -20.48 14.96 -14.06
C ILE A 352 -20.63 16.36 -14.69
N GLN A 353 -21.81 16.99 -14.57
CA GLN A 353 -22.05 18.35 -15.05
C GLN A 353 -21.16 19.39 -14.34
N ALA A 354 -20.93 19.23 -13.02
CA ALA A 354 -20.02 20.10 -12.29
C ALA A 354 -18.57 20.02 -12.83
N LEU A 355 -18.16 18.87 -13.36
CA LEU A 355 -16.83 18.67 -13.94
C LEU A 355 -16.64 19.36 -15.31
N LEU A 356 -17.69 19.96 -15.90
CA LEU A 356 -17.54 20.84 -17.06
C LEU A 356 -16.75 22.11 -16.75
N ASN A 357 -16.63 22.50 -15.47
CA ASN A 357 -15.80 23.62 -15.06
C ASN A 357 -14.46 23.18 -14.44
N HIS A 358 -14.11 21.89 -14.55
CA HIS A 358 -12.88 21.35 -13.98
C HIS A 358 -11.63 21.92 -14.69
N ALA A 359 -10.58 22.24 -13.92
CA ALA A 359 -9.36 22.87 -14.46
C ALA A 359 -8.56 21.94 -15.39
N ASP A 360 -8.64 20.63 -15.16
CA ASP A 360 -8.02 19.63 -16.02
C ASP A 360 -8.83 19.40 -17.30
N VAL A 361 -8.17 19.59 -18.45
CA VAL A 361 -8.78 19.54 -19.79
C VAL A 361 -9.28 18.13 -20.14
N ASP A 362 -8.56 17.08 -19.73
CA ASP A 362 -8.94 15.69 -20.04
C ASP A 362 -10.21 15.30 -19.27
N VAL A 363 -10.32 15.70 -17.99
CA VAL A 363 -11.53 15.53 -17.18
C VAL A 363 -12.71 16.30 -17.77
N HIS A 364 -12.51 17.58 -18.10
CA HIS A 364 -13.53 18.42 -18.72
C HIS A 364 -14.05 17.78 -20.02
N GLN A 365 -13.15 17.38 -20.91
CA GLN A 365 -13.51 16.84 -22.22
C GLN A 365 -14.25 15.52 -22.10
N LEU A 366 -13.82 14.63 -21.21
CA LEU A 366 -14.49 13.35 -20.99
C LEU A 366 -15.88 13.52 -20.38
N ALA A 367 -16.03 14.41 -19.39
CA ALA A 367 -17.34 14.74 -18.82
C ALA A 367 -18.30 15.28 -19.89
N ARG A 368 -17.83 16.21 -20.73
CA ARG A 368 -18.60 16.78 -21.85
C ARG A 368 -19.03 15.71 -22.84
N GLN A 369 -18.13 14.80 -23.22
CA GLN A 369 -18.43 13.72 -24.14
C GLN A 369 -19.53 12.79 -23.60
N LEU A 370 -19.43 12.38 -22.33
CA LEU A 370 -20.42 11.51 -21.71
C LEU A 370 -21.81 12.15 -21.66
N ILE A 371 -21.89 13.43 -21.28
CA ILE A 371 -23.16 14.18 -21.28
C ILE A 371 -23.76 14.24 -22.69
N TRP A 372 -22.94 14.61 -23.68
CA TRP A 372 -23.39 14.75 -25.06
C TRP A 372 -23.91 13.42 -25.63
N GLN A 373 -23.21 12.32 -25.35
CA GLN A 373 -23.50 11.02 -25.96
C GLN A 373 -24.68 10.29 -25.29
N TYR A 374 -24.85 10.40 -23.97
CA TYR A 374 -25.79 9.53 -23.23
C TYR A 374 -26.87 10.28 -22.45
N PHE A 375 -26.77 11.59 -22.26
CA PHE A 375 -27.68 12.35 -21.39
C PHE A 375 -28.32 13.58 -22.06
N SER A 376 -28.07 13.79 -23.35
CA SER A 376 -28.69 14.86 -24.13
C SER A 376 -29.92 14.33 -24.88
N ASP A 377 -30.93 15.17 -25.12
CA ASP A 377 -32.20 14.79 -25.80
C ASP A 377 -32.00 14.14 -27.19
N ASN A 378 -30.82 14.27 -27.79
CA ASN A 378 -30.44 13.59 -29.03
C ASN A 378 -30.22 12.07 -28.88
N ALA A 379 -29.97 11.56 -27.67
CA ALA A 379 -29.82 10.12 -27.42
C ALA A 379 -31.15 9.36 -27.63
N SER A 380 -32.28 10.03 -27.40
CA SER A 380 -33.64 9.52 -27.58
C SER A 380 -34.09 9.43 -29.05
N ASN A 381 -33.36 10.08 -29.97
CA ASN A 381 -33.73 10.17 -31.39
C ASN A 381 -32.92 9.22 -32.30
N GLY A 382 -32.09 8.34 -31.73
CA GLY A 382 -31.25 7.39 -32.48
C GLY A 382 -31.93 6.09 -32.90
N THR A 383 -33.22 5.91 -32.62
CA THR A 383 -33.97 4.66 -32.94
C THR A 383 -35.13 4.88 -33.92
N GLN A 384 -35.11 5.94 -34.72
CA GLN A 384 -35.93 6.03 -35.92
C GLN A 384 -35.13 6.70 -37.05
N ILE A 385 -34.61 5.88 -37.96
CA ILE A 385 -34.80 5.88 -39.42
C ILE A 385 -33.77 4.92 -40.04
#